data_AF-A0A7S1TLK6-F1
#
_entry.id   AF-A0A7S1TLK6-F1
#
_cell.length_a   1.000
_cell.length_b   1.000
_cell.length_c   1.000
_cell.angle_alpha   90.00
_cell.angle_beta   90.00
_cell.angle_gamma   90.00
#
_symmetry.space_group_name_H-M   'P 1'
#
loop_
_entity.id
_entity.type
_entity.pdbx_description
1 polymer ?
#
loop_
_entity_poly.entity_id
_entity_poly.type
_entity_poly.pdbx_seq_one_letter_code
_entity_poly.pdbx_strand_id
1 'polypeptide(L)'
;MAAFGTAAALHGAGANVGGDVSRCPFLNGSYGRVREQARRPLRSALQMAYREDGLAEVQRPEPAQAGAKCPFHAQGAKDSAQTPNFGVEPERLASSAEENLRGFIKTRGSLRPGDEFVFWWVGDIYAMVDEQPSRHLFSFEGYNIGRMARVDGGWRLLTREVGLYKDPLTGEILHESKPWLNPLTGEQNQLVHCWNDPVNQQFLLRSERGEFKVPTTISGDDVLWNAEIFLSYPSPLPRAEFPQSAQSDCYQSAELFQFYTKQDDLRDPRSVSAPCLISWVRVGQWLPWMNMGDRDGKLVYHCRGKKLERGFEDLSPQVRAYIDEVGKHEFAEAPLDFSRPNETSWTYFKKLLKQKGAPRADGTTAIDSASGYETEASEAQREFVAASPPSSRPRSMTRAELAEFDGTDVNKPLLLSIAGRIYDVSRGRKHYRKGETYNCLVGVDATAAFVNGSMLPVGVARGKLTAGVRMNRAEIEALPVDKQQDLKHWVAFFDKEYDYVGELADL
;
A
#
# COMPACT_ATOMS: atom_id res chain seq x y z
N MET A 1 -52.32 10.20 -17.56
CA MET A 1 -53.46 11.03 -17.12
C MET A 1 -53.60 10.90 -15.61
N ALA A 2 -53.64 12.06 -14.92
CA ALA A 2 -54.13 12.36 -13.55
C ALA A 2 -53.97 11.29 -12.43
N ALA A 3 -53.16 11.48 -11.39
CA ALA A 3 -53.20 12.45 -10.27
C ALA A 3 -53.94 11.93 -9.01
N PHE A 4 -53.40 12.32 -7.84
CA PHE A 4 -53.89 12.16 -6.45
C PHE A 4 -53.76 10.74 -5.83
N GLY A 5 -53.44 10.56 -4.55
CA GLY A 5 -53.22 11.49 -3.44
C GLY A 5 -53.43 10.76 -2.10
N THR A 6 -52.59 11.07 -1.12
CA THR A 6 -52.86 11.14 0.34
C THR A 6 -53.49 9.96 1.11
N ALA A 7 -52.65 9.41 1.98
CA ALA A 7 -52.73 9.50 3.46
C ALA A 7 -53.68 8.61 4.28
N ALA A 8 -53.12 8.29 5.45
CA ALA A 8 -53.73 8.02 6.76
C ALA A 8 -53.88 6.56 7.19
N ALA A 9 -53.08 6.28 8.22
CA ALA A 9 -53.08 5.17 9.16
C ALA A 9 -54.46 4.80 9.71
N LEU A 10 -54.59 3.56 10.20
CA LEU A 10 -55.09 3.28 11.55
C LEU A 10 -54.82 1.82 11.97
N HIS A 11 -54.55 1.70 13.27
CA HIS A 11 -54.31 0.47 14.03
C HIS A 11 -55.44 -0.57 13.95
N GLY A 12 -55.08 -1.83 14.23
CA GLY A 12 -56.06 -2.85 14.60
C GLY A 12 -55.39 -4.18 14.94
N ALA A 13 -55.11 -4.39 16.22
CA ALA A 13 -54.56 -5.62 16.77
C ALA A 13 -55.60 -6.76 16.82
N GLY A 14 -55.09 -8.00 16.70
CA GLY A 14 -55.55 -9.15 17.48
C GLY A 14 -56.62 -10.07 16.87
N ALA A 15 -56.26 -11.33 16.63
CA ALA A 15 -56.85 -12.48 17.33
C ALA A 15 -56.23 -13.81 16.86
N ASN A 16 -55.78 -14.60 17.84
CA ASN A 16 -55.42 -16.01 17.78
C ASN A 16 -56.68 -16.89 17.66
N VAL A 17 -56.68 -17.88 16.75
CA VAL A 17 -57.22 -19.26 16.91
C VAL A 17 -56.52 -20.09 15.82
N GLY A 18 -55.66 -21.09 16.07
CA GLY A 18 -55.97 -22.35 16.75
C GLY A 18 -56.38 -23.40 15.71
N GLY A 19 -55.42 -24.15 15.15
CA GLY A 19 -55.65 -25.23 14.19
C GLY A 19 -54.40 -26.10 14.01
N ASP A 20 -54.36 -27.21 14.74
CA ASP A 20 -53.23 -28.13 14.87
C ASP A 20 -53.21 -29.18 13.73
N VAL A 21 -52.03 -29.29 13.12
CA VAL A 21 -51.32 -30.50 12.66
C VAL A 21 -52.08 -31.60 11.92
N SER A 22 -51.69 -31.81 10.65
CA SER A 22 -51.06 -33.09 10.27
C SER A 22 -50.43 -33.07 8.86
N ARG A 23 -49.15 -33.50 8.83
CA ARG A 23 -48.38 -34.05 7.71
C ARG A 23 -47.79 -33.09 6.66
N CYS A 24 -46.52 -32.75 6.86
CA CYS A 24 -45.51 -32.82 5.78
C CYS A 24 -44.13 -33.21 6.37
N PRO A 25 -43.48 -34.30 5.91
CA PRO A 25 -42.30 -34.86 6.55
C PRO A 25 -41.02 -34.51 5.79
N PHE A 26 -40.17 -33.62 6.31
CA PHE A 26 -38.74 -33.53 5.97
C PHE A 26 -37.97 -32.68 6.99
N LEU A 27 -38.13 -32.96 8.28
CA LEU A 27 -37.24 -32.46 9.33
C LEU A 27 -37.03 -33.56 10.36
N ASN A 28 -36.03 -34.40 10.14
CA ASN A 28 -35.26 -35.06 11.20
C ASN A 28 -34.03 -35.73 10.60
N GLY A 29 -32.87 -35.08 10.80
CA GLY A 29 -31.56 -35.57 10.43
C GLY A 29 -30.51 -35.03 11.40
N SER A 30 -30.40 -35.68 12.55
CA SER A 30 -29.22 -35.81 13.42
C SER A 30 -28.16 -34.70 13.40
N TYR A 31 -28.08 -33.97 14.50
CA TYR A 31 -26.88 -33.25 14.95
C TYR A 31 -25.71 -34.23 15.13
N GLY A 32 -24.90 -34.39 14.08
CA GLY A 32 -23.59 -35.03 14.12
C GLY A 32 -22.50 -33.96 14.25
N ARG A 33 -21.60 -34.14 15.23
CA ARG A 33 -20.42 -33.28 15.45
C ARG A 33 -19.62 -33.11 14.16
N VAL A 34 -19.68 -31.93 13.55
CA VAL A 34 -18.68 -31.51 12.56
C VAL A 34 -17.50 -30.94 13.35
N ARG A 35 -16.46 -31.78 13.50
CA ARG A 35 -15.14 -31.36 13.96
C ARG A 35 -14.63 -30.23 13.07
N GLU A 36 -13.97 -29.26 13.71
CA GLU A 36 -13.12 -28.24 13.11
C GLU A 36 -12.27 -28.80 11.96
N GLN A 37 -12.66 -28.45 10.74
CA GLN A 37 -11.72 -28.10 9.69
C GLN A 37 -12.23 -26.81 9.04
N ALA A 38 -12.07 -25.72 9.77
CA ALA A 38 -11.98 -24.41 9.14
C ALA A 38 -10.74 -24.46 8.24
N ARG A 39 -10.90 -24.90 6.99
CA ARG A 39 -9.92 -24.65 5.94
C ARG A 39 -9.70 -23.13 5.95
N ARG A 40 -8.44 -22.71 6.14
CA ARG A 40 -8.06 -21.29 6.03
C ARG A 40 -8.73 -20.71 4.78
N PRO A 41 -9.35 -19.52 4.82
CA PRO A 41 -9.91 -18.92 3.62
C PRO A 41 -8.81 -18.83 2.56
N LEU A 42 -9.09 -19.34 1.36
CA LEU A 42 -8.22 -19.19 0.20
C LEU A 42 -8.04 -17.68 -0.01
N ARG A 43 -6.84 -17.16 0.28
CA ARG A 43 -6.51 -15.77 -0.04
C ARG A 43 -6.35 -15.68 -1.56
N SER A 44 -6.92 -14.65 -2.18
CA SER A 44 -6.73 -14.40 -3.61
C SER A 44 -5.25 -14.06 -3.90
N ALA A 45 -4.72 -14.44 -5.06
CA ALA A 45 -3.36 -14.05 -5.45
C ALA A 45 -3.17 -12.52 -5.51
N LEU A 46 -4.23 -11.75 -5.75
CA LEU A 46 -4.18 -10.29 -5.69
C LEU A 46 -3.91 -9.82 -4.24
N GLN A 47 -4.56 -10.42 -3.25
CA GLN A 47 -4.25 -10.16 -1.84
C GLN A 47 -2.80 -10.55 -1.48
N MET A 48 -2.25 -11.57 -2.14
CA MET A 48 -0.85 -11.98 -1.96
C MET A 48 0.10 -10.92 -2.51
N ALA A 49 -0.15 -10.43 -3.73
CA ALA A 49 0.65 -9.35 -4.36
C ALA A 49 0.67 -8.08 -3.50
N TYR A 50 -0.47 -7.65 -2.94
CA TYR A 50 -0.56 -6.46 -2.09
C TYR A 50 0.13 -6.60 -0.71
N ARG A 51 0.30 -7.83 -0.20
CA ARG A 51 0.91 -8.05 1.14
C ARG A 51 2.42 -8.32 1.10
N GLU A 52 3.01 -8.57 -0.07
CA GLU A 52 4.47 -8.57 -0.22
C GLU A 52 5.06 -7.15 -0.15
N ASP A 53 4.22 -6.11 -0.16
CA ASP A 53 4.63 -4.70 -0.05
C ASP A 53 4.85 -4.22 1.39
N GLY A 54 4.67 -5.09 2.39
CA GLY A 54 5.06 -4.86 3.78
C GLY A 54 6.39 -5.55 4.09
N LEU A 55 7.50 -4.83 3.84
CA LEU A 55 8.88 -5.18 4.21
C LEU A 55 9.45 -6.45 3.53
N ALA A 56 10.07 -6.27 2.36
CA ALA A 56 11.15 -7.14 1.88
C ALA A 56 12.16 -6.32 1.07
N GLU A 57 13.43 -6.46 1.41
CA GLU A 57 14.58 -5.71 0.89
C GLU A 57 14.90 -5.98 -0.58
N VAL A 58 15.50 -4.96 -1.18
CA VAL A 58 15.97 -4.85 -2.55
C VAL A 58 17.28 -5.63 -2.71
N GLN A 59 17.30 -6.68 -3.55
CA GLN A 59 18.54 -7.07 -4.22
C GLN A 59 18.80 -6.09 -5.38
N ARG A 60 19.90 -5.35 -5.31
CA ARG A 60 20.44 -4.61 -6.46
C ARG A 60 21.19 -5.58 -7.38
N PRO A 61 21.01 -5.54 -8.71
CA PRO A 61 22.00 -6.11 -9.60
C PRO A 61 23.25 -5.22 -9.64
N GLU A 62 24.43 -5.86 -9.64
CA GLU A 62 25.71 -5.18 -9.83
C GLU A 62 25.80 -4.49 -11.21
N PRO A 63 26.58 -3.40 -11.34
CA PRO A 63 26.75 -2.70 -12.61
C PRO A 63 27.58 -3.54 -13.58
N ALA A 64 26.94 -4.07 -14.62
CA ALA A 64 27.66 -4.61 -15.77
C ALA A 64 28.34 -3.45 -16.53
N GLN A 65 29.67 -3.49 -16.54
CA GLN A 65 30.52 -2.58 -17.29
C GLN A 65 30.16 -2.60 -18.78
N ALA A 66 29.99 -1.40 -19.35
CA ALA A 66 29.86 -1.20 -20.79
C ALA A 66 31.14 -1.69 -21.49
N GLY A 67 31.03 -2.82 -22.18
CA GLY A 67 32.06 -3.39 -23.04
C GLY A 67 31.39 -4.14 -24.18
N ALA A 68 31.39 -3.52 -25.35
CA ALA A 68 30.81 -4.05 -26.57
C ALA A 68 31.35 -5.45 -26.94
N LYS A 69 30.45 -6.38 -27.27
CA LYS A 69 30.42 -7.18 -28.51
C LYS A 69 29.29 -8.22 -28.45
N CYS A 70 28.29 -8.00 -29.29
CA CYS A 70 27.25 -8.98 -29.61
C CYS A 70 27.89 -10.23 -30.25
N PRO A 71 27.67 -11.46 -29.75
CA PRO A 71 28.06 -12.67 -30.46
C PRO A 71 26.80 -13.42 -30.89
N PHE A 72 26.07 -12.88 -31.87
CA PHE A 72 25.30 -13.72 -32.78
C PHE A 72 26.05 -13.76 -34.10
N HIS A 73 27.06 -14.63 -34.16
CA HIS A 73 27.53 -15.12 -35.44
C HIS A 73 26.46 -16.08 -35.97
N ALA A 74 25.88 -15.70 -37.09
CA ALA A 74 24.97 -16.52 -37.85
C ALA A 74 25.62 -17.87 -38.20
N GLN A 75 25.08 -18.94 -37.62
CA GLN A 75 25.15 -20.27 -38.22
C GLN A 75 23.71 -20.69 -38.51
N GLY A 76 23.45 -20.88 -39.81
CA GLY A 76 22.13 -21.14 -40.34
C GLY A 76 21.54 -22.43 -39.77
N ALA A 77 20.50 -22.27 -38.97
CA ALA A 77 19.41 -23.23 -38.87
C ALA A 77 18.18 -22.52 -39.43
N LYS A 78 17.54 -23.16 -40.42
CA LYS A 78 16.21 -22.74 -40.90
C LYS A 78 15.19 -23.11 -39.82
N ASP A 79 15.16 -22.35 -38.73
CA ASP A 79 14.00 -22.39 -37.84
C ASP A 79 12.93 -21.52 -38.49
N SER A 80 11.87 -22.17 -38.98
CA SER A 80 10.63 -21.50 -39.31
C SER A 80 10.24 -20.68 -38.08
N ALA A 81 10.27 -19.34 -38.17
CA ALA A 81 9.85 -18.46 -37.10
C ALA A 81 8.39 -18.80 -36.74
N GLN A 82 8.18 -19.61 -35.71
CA GLN A 82 6.85 -19.90 -35.20
C GLN A 82 6.30 -18.58 -34.69
N THR A 83 5.17 -18.14 -35.25
CA THR A 83 4.44 -16.99 -34.73
C THR A 83 4.21 -17.19 -33.22
N PRO A 84 4.54 -16.21 -32.37
CA PRO A 84 4.32 -16.35 -30.93
C PRO A 84 2.86 -16.70 -30.65
N ASN A 85 2.63 -17.78 -29.91
CA ASN A 85 1.30 -18.17 -29.47
C ASN A 85 0.99 -17.46 -28.14
N PHE A 86 0.00 -16.58 -28.14
CA PHE A 86 -0.55 -15.86 -26.97
C PHE A 86 -1.85 -16.48 -26.42
N GLY A 87 -2.23 -17.64 -26.93
CA GLY A 87 -3.43 -18.36 -26.53
C GLY A 87 -3.33 -18.81 -25.08
N VAL A 88 -4.49 -18.89 -24.45
CA VAL A 88 -4.71 -19.44 -23.12
C VAL A 88 -5.73 -20.56 -23.25
N GLU A 89 -5.62 -21.60 -22.42
CA GLU A 89 -6.53 -22.75 -22.34
C GLU A 89 -7.49 -22.56 -21.14
N PRO A 90 -8.69 -21.97 -21.31
CA PRO A 90 -9.63 -21.69 -20.22
C PRO A 90 -9.91 -22.89 -19.31
N GLU A 91 -10.04 -24.08 -19.88
CA GLU A 91 -10.26 -25.36 -19.19
C GLU A 91 -9.20 -25.70 -18.14
N ARG A 92 -7.98 -25.16 -18.27
CA ARG A 92 -6.87 -25.38 -17.35
C ARG A 92 -6.66 -24.24 -16.36
N LEU A 93 -7.41 -23.14 -16.46
CA LEU A 93 -7.33 -22.03 -15.49
C LEU A 93 -7.58 -22.47 -14.05
N ALA A 94 -8.40 -23.51 -13.86
CA ALA A 94 -8.72 -24.07 -12.55
C ALA A 94 -7.63 -25.00 -12.00
N SER A 95 -6.87 -25.69 -12.84
CA SER A 95 -5.94 -26.76 -12.45
C SER A 95 -4.46 -26.45 -12.68
N SER A 96 -4.13 -25.40 -13.46
CA SER A 96 -2.76 -24.99 -13.79
C SER A 96 -2.50 -23.57 -13.31
N ALA A 97 -1.52 -23.39 -12.41
CA ALA A 97 -1.08 -22.08 -11.96
C ALA A 97 -0.47 -21.25 -13.10
N GLU A 98 0.24 -21.90 -14.02
CA GLU A 98 0.83 -21.26 -15.21
C GLU A 98 -0.25 -20.70 -16.13
N GLU A 99 -1.29 -21.50 -16.38
CA GLU A 99 -2.40 -21.09 -17.25
C GLU A 99 -3.23 -20.00 -16.58
N ASN A 100 -3.47 -20.12 -15.27
CA ASN A 100 -4.16 -19.11 -14.48
C ASN A 100 -3.41 -17.77 -14.49
N LEU A 101 -2.10 -17.79 -14.26
CA LEU A 101 -1.26 -16.59 -14.32
C LEU A 101 -1.28 -15.99 -15.72
N ARG A 102 -1.04 -16.79 -16.76
CA ARG A 102 -1.03 -16.33 -18.14
C ARG A 102 -2.37 -15.73 -18.56
N GLY A 103 -3.48 -16.40 -18.25
CA GLY A 103 -4.83 -15.90 -18.49
C GLY A 103 -5.09 -14.59 -17.75
N PHE A 104 -4.73 -14.51 -16.48
CA PHE A 104 -4.93 -13.30 -15.70
C PHE A 104 -4.10 -12.11 -16.22
N ILE A 105 -2.85 -12.33 -16.64
CA ILE A 105 -2.02 -11.29 -17.27
C ILE A 105 -2.63 -10.84 -18.61
N LYS A 106 -3.11 -11.77 -19.44
CA LYS A 106 -3.79 -11.45 -20.70
C LYS A 106 -5.08 -10.64 -20.47
N THR A 107 -5.84 -10.96 -19.43
CA THR A 107 -7.03 -10.19 -19.03
C THR A 107 -6.66 -8.82 -18.47
N ARG A 108 -5.73 -8.75 -17.51
CA ARG A 108 -5.41 -7.54 -16.73
C ARG A 108 -4.39 -6.60 -17.39
N GLY A 109 -3.71 -7.04 -18.45
CA GLY A 109 -2.70 -6.25 -19.16
C GLY A 109 -2.41 -6.83 -20.54
N SER A 110 -1.12 -7.05 -20.84
CA SER A 110 -0.63 -7.64 -22.09
C SER A 110 0.40 -8.74 -21.82
N LEU A 111 0.36 -9.80 -22.63
CA LEU A 111 1.38 -10.86 -22.67
C LEU A 111 2.63 -10.46 -23.46
N ARG A 112 2.66 -9.28 -24.08
CA ARG A 112 3.87 -8.70 -24.67
C ARG A 112 4.43 -7.65 -23.70
N PRO A 113 5.63 -7.86 -23.16
CA PRO A 113 6.22 -6.92 -22.20
C PRO A 113 6.39 -5.52 -22.79
N GLY A 114 6.16 -4.49 -21.98
CA GLY A 114 6.27 -3.09 -22.38
C GLY A 114 5.04 -2.50 -23.08
N ASP A 115 4.10 -3.33 -23.53
CA ASP A 115 2.81 -2.83 -24.03
C ASP A 115 2.06 -2.09 -22.92
N GLU A 116 1.66 -0.86 -23.24
CA GLU A 116 0.83 -0.05 -22.36
C GLU A 116 -0.65 -0.40 -22.48
N PHE A 117 -1.37 -0.29 -21.38
CA PHE A 117 -2.81 -0.43 -21.33
C PHE A 117 -3.41 0.48 -20.27
N VAL A 118 -4.70 0.79 -20.42
CA VAL A 118 -5.47 1.57 -19.45
C VAL A 118 -6.70 0.78 -19.02
N PHE A 119 -6.85 0.58 -17.71
CA PHE A 119 -8.12 0.19 -17.10
C PHE A 119 -8.84 1.43 -16.59
N TRP A 120 -10.01 1.71 -17.13
CA TRP A 120 -10.85 2.84 -16.71
C TRP A 120 -12.05 2.33 -15.93
N TRP A 121 -12.50 3.12 -14.96
CA TRP A 121 -13.72 2.87 -14.19
C TRP A 121 -14.48 4.16 -13.89
N VAL A 122 -15.78 3.98 -13.65
CA VAL A 122 -16.71 5.02 -13.23
C VAL A 122 -17.69 4.45 -12.20
N GLY A 123 -18.16 5.27 -11.29
CA GLY A 123 -19.16 4.90 -10.31
C GLY A 123 -19.42 6.00 -9.30
N ASP A 124 -19.79 5.59 -8.10
CA ASP A 124 -20.26 6.50 -7.06
C ASP A 124 -19.65 6.14 -5.70
N ILE A 125 -19.54 7.15 -4.84
CA ILE A 125 -18.99 7.04 -3.49
C ILE A 125 -20.04 7.51 -2.49
N TYR A 126 -20.32 6.64 -1.53
CA TYR A 126 -21.30 6.88 -0.47
C TYR A 126 -20.63 6.93 0.89
N ALA A 127 -21.07 7.86 1.71
CA ALA A 127 -20.89 7.80 3.16
C ALA A 127 -21.89 6.82 3.75
N MET A 128 -21.40 5.86 4.53
CA MET A 128 -22.19 4.93 5.30
C MET A 128 -21.83 5.09 6.77
N VAL A 129 -22.79 5.55 7.57
CA VAL A 129 -22.68 5.69 9.02
C VAL A 129 -23.72 4.77 9.63
N ASP A 130 -23.33 4.02 10.66
CA ASP A 130 -24.22 3.06 11.30
C ASP A 130 -25.51 3.75 11.77
N GLU A 131 -26.64 3.08 11.53
CA GLU A 131 -27.99 3.56 11.87
C GLU A 131 -28.41 4.88 11.20
N GLN A 132 -27.70 5.34 10.16
CA GLN A 132 -28.05 6.53 9.39
C GLN A 132 -28.26 6.20 7.90
N PRO A 133 -29.12 6.95 7.19
CA PRO A 133 -29.22 6.84 5.74
C PRO A 133 -27.88 7.16 5.07
N SER A 134 -27.44 6.28 4.16
CA SER A 134 -26.25 6.53 3.35
C SER A 134 -26.40 7.83 2.54
N ARG A 135 -25.30 8.58 2.41
CA ARG A 135 -25.29 9.83 1.61
C ARG A 135 -24.40 9.67 0.40
N HIS A 136 -24.92 10.03 -0.78
CA HIS A 136 -24.13 10.13 -2.00
C HIS A 136 -23.22 11.34 -1.89
N LEU A 137 -21.90 11.12 -1.86
CA LEU A 137 -20.92 12.21 -1.73
C LEU A 137 -20.34 12.62 -3.07
N PHE A 138 -20.00 11.66 -3.92
CA PHE A 138 -19.28 11.90 -5.16
C PHE A 138 -19.72 10.93 -6.25
N SER A 139 -19.93 11.45 -7.44
CA SER A 139 -19.62 10.67 -8.64
C SER A 139 -18.11 10.49 -8.73
N PHE A 140 -17.64 9.39 -9.30
CA PHE A 140 -16.23 9.02 -9.29
C PHE A 140 -15.81 8.44 -10.64
N GLU A 141 -14.68 8.91 -11.16
CA GLU A 141 -14.10 8.43 -12.40
C GLU A 141 -12.60 8.26 -12.20
N GLY A 142 -12.03 7.15 -12.67
CA GLY A 142 -10.61 6.90 -12.48
C GLY A 142 -10.07 5.95 -13.52
N TYR A 143 -8.75 5.84 -13.54
CA TYR A 143 -8.06 4.89 -14.38
C TYR A 143 -6.72 4.49 -13.80
N ASN A 144 -6.28 3.30 -14.20
CA ASN A 144 -4.96 2.77 -13.94
C ASN A 144 -4.29 2.57 -15.29
N ILE A 145 -3.17 3.26 -15.50
CA ILE A 145 -2.35 3.14 -16.70
C ILE A 145 -1.11 2.32 -16.36
N GLY A 146 -0.83 1.30 -17.16
CA GLY A 146 0.16 0.31 -16.79
C GLY A 146 0.82 -0.45 -17.92
N ARG A 147 1.91 -1.12 -17.57
CA ARG A 147 2.68 -2.04 -18.41
C ARG A 147 3.01 -3.32 -17.65
N MET A 148 3.08 -4.42 -18.40
CA MET A 148 3.59 -5.69 -17.87
C MET A 148 5.08 -5.81 -18.20
N ALA A 149 5.88 -6.22 -17.21
CA ALA A 149 7.30 -6.52 -17.36
C ALA A 149 7.58 -7.97 -16.94
N ARG A 150 8.47 -8.65 -17.65
CA ARG A 150 8.92 -9.99 -17.25
C ARG A 150 9.90 -9.90 -16.10
N VAL A 151 9.78 -10.84 -15.17
CA VAL A 151 10.77 -11.09 -14.12
C VAL A 151 11.00 -12.58 -14.00
N ASP A 152 12.06 -12.97 -13.29
CA ASP A 152 12.26 -14.37 -12.97
C ASP A 152 11.04 -14.93 -12.22
N GLY A 153 10.56 -16.09 -12.64
CA GLY A 153 9.39 -16.73 -12.09
C GLY A 153 8.03 -16.07 -12.35
N GLY A 154 7.92 -14.97 -13.13
CA GLY A 154 6.60 -14.37 -13.38
C GLY A 154 6.59 -13.01 -14.08
N TRP A 155 5.77 -12.10 -13.54
CA TRP A 155 5.50 -10.77 -14.10
C TRP A 155 5.50 -9.69 -13.02
N ARG A 156 5.81 -8.46 -13.44
CA ARG A 156 5.53 -7.24 -12.69
C ARG A 156 4.55 -6.39 -13.47
N LEU A 157 3.68 -5.73 -12.74
CA LEU A 157 2.76 -4.72 -13.22
C LEU A 157 3.27 -3.37 -12.73
N LEU A 158 3.64 -2.50 -13.67
CA LEU A 158 4.11 -1.14 -13.41
C LEU A 158 2.98 -0.18 -13.69
N THR A 159 2.53 0.61 -12.70
CA THR A 159 1.34 1.45 -12.91
C THR A 159 1.33 2.76 -12.17
N ARG A 160 0.53 3.67 -12.71
CA ARG A 160 0.01 4.86 -12.04
C ARG A 160 -1.50 4.77 -11.92
N GLU A 161 -2.04 5.36 -10.87
CA GLU A 161 -3.47 5.34 -10.59
C GLU A 161 -4.00 6.75 -10.36
N VAL A 162 -5.09 7.06 -11.07
CA VAL A 162 -5.83 8.32 -10.95
C VAL A 162 -7.26 8.03 -10.54
N GLY A 163 -7.77 8.81 -9.60
CA GLY A 163 -9.17 8.77 -9.18
C GLY A 163 -9.68 10.18 -8.89
N LEU A 164 -10.67 10.61 -9.67
CA LEU A 164 -11.20 11.96 -9.68
C LEU A 164 -12.59 11.97 -9.04
N TYR A 165 -12.73 12.75 -7.96
CA TYR A 165 -14.00 13.05 -7.32
C TYR A 165 -14.76 14.09 -8.13
N LYS A 166 -16.03 13.79 -8.41
CA LYS A 166 -16.91 14.62 -9.24
C LYS A 166 -18.13 15.00 -8.43
N ASP A 167 -18.69 16.17 -8.72
CA ASP A 167 -19.96 16.58 -8.15
C ASP A 167 -21.03 15.54 -8.49
N PRO A 168 -21.77 15.00 -7.49
CA PRO A 168 -22.70 13.90 -7.69
C PRO A 168 -23.98 14.28 -8.45
N LEU A 169 -24.23 15.58 -8.66
CA LEU A 169 -25.40 16.10 -9.38
C LEU A 169 -25.04 16.52 -10.81
N THR A 170 -23.93 17.25 -10.97
CA THR A 170 -23.53 17.80 -12.28
C THR A 170 -22.57 16.88 -13.04
N GLY A 171 -21.85 16.00 -12.35
CA GLY A 171 -20.78 15.21 -12.94
C GLY A 171 -19.55 16.05 -13.33
N GLU A 172 -19.41 17.28 -12.83
CA GLU A 172 -18.20 18.07 -13.02
C GLU A 172 -17.09 17.60 -12.09
N ILE A 173 -15.84 17.57 -12.57
CA ILE A 173 -14.68 17.26 -11.71
C ILE A 173 -14.55 18.35 -10.64
N LEU A 174 -14.51 17.94 -9.37
CA LEU A 174 -14.29 18.87 -8.28
C LEU A 174 -12.85 19.37 -8.33
N HIS A 175 -12.67 20.68 -8.37
CA HIS A 175 -11.35 21.27 -8.55
C HIS A 175 -10.61 21.39 -7.21
N GLU A 176 -9.38 20.88 -7.11
CA GLU A 176 -8.58 20.95 -5.86
C GLU A 176 -8.31 22.39 -5.42
N SER A 177 -8.27 23.41 -6.29
CA SER A 177 -8.13 24.81 -5.82
C SER A 177 -9.36 25.39 -5.10
N LYS A 178 -10.49 24.66 -5.06
CA LYS A 178 -11.74 25.13 -4.44
C LYS A 178 -12.04 24.32 -3.18
N PRO A 179 -12.54 24.96 -2.11
CA PRO A 179 -12.99 24.24 -0.93
C PRO A 179 -14.20 23.37 -1.28
N TRP A 180 -14.19 22.13 -0.77
CA TRP A 180 -15.34 21.24 -0.81
C TRP A 180 -16.14 21.38 0.49
N LEU A 181 -17.42 21.70 0.38
CA LEU A 181 -18.32 21.73 1.54
C LEU A 181 -18.69 20.30 1.91
N ASN A 182 -18.24 19.85 3.07
CA ASN A 182 -18.53 18.53 3.58
C ASN A 182 -19.99 18.47 4.07
N PRO A 183 -20.88 17.70 3.41
CA PRO A 183 -22.29 17.69 3.76
C PRO A 183 -22.57 16.98 5.10
N LEU A 184 -21.59 16.26 5.68
CA LEU A 184 -21.73 15.57 6.96
C LEU A 184 -21.35 16.45 8.15
N THR A 185 -20.45 17.42 7.97
CA THR A 185 -19.92 18.29 9.04
C THR A 185 -20.29 19.76 8.87
N GLY A 186 -20.60 20.20 7.64
CA GLY A 186 -20.79 21.61 7.28
C GLY A 186 -19.48 22.38 7.12
N GLU A 187 -18.33 21.70 7.24
CA GLU A 187 -17.01 22.31 7.14
C GLU A 187 -16.54 22.42 5.68
N GLN A 188 -15.66 23.39 5.41
CA GLN A 188 -14.94 23.46 4.15
C GLN A 188 -13.64 22.67 4.27
N ASN A 189 -13.53 21.60 3.48
CA ASN A 189 -12.32 20.78 3.40
C ASN A 189 -11.59 21.00 2.08
N GLN A 190 -10.29 20.78 2.12
CA GLN A 190 -9.42 20.88 0.96
C GLN A 190 -9.37 19.52 0.26
N LEU A 191 -10.15 19.35 -0.82
CA LEU A 191 -10.21 18.10 -1.57
C LEU A 191 -8.83 17.74 -2.16
N VAL A 192 -8.55 16.43 -2.20
CA VAL A 192 -7.36 15.85 -2.85
C VAL A 192 -7.80 14.63 -3.64
N HIS A 193 -7.60 14.64 -4.96
CA HIS A 193 -7.83 13.48 -5.82
C HIS A 193 -6.80 12.37 -5.57
N CYS A 194 -7.09 11.16 -6.06
CA CYS A 194 -6.12 10.09 -6.02
C CYS A 194 -5.07 10.32 -7.11
N TRP A 195 -3.82 10.49 -6.70
CA TRP A 195 -2.64 10.62 -7.56
C TRP A 195 -1.56 9.65 -7.07
N ASN A 196 -1.76 8.35 -7.27
CA ASN A 196 -0.84 7.35 -6.76
C ASN A 196 0.20 7.00 -7.85
N ASP A 197 1.47 7.28 -7.56
CA ASP A 197 2.62 6.85 -8.35
C ASP A 197 3.80 6.48 -7.43
N PRO A 198 4.26 5.21 -7.42
CA PRO A 198 3.79 4.08 -8.22
C PRO A 198 2.69 3.26 -7.52
N VAL A 199 1.96 2.42 -8.29
CA VAL A 199 1.07 1.36 -7.76
C VAL A 199 1.44 0.02 -8.39
N ASN A 200 2.66 -0.44 -8.11
CA ASN A 200 3.25 -1.61 -8.74
C ASN A 200 2.79 -2.91 -8.08
N GLN A 201 2.64 -3.98 -8.84
CA GLN A 201 2.33 -5.32 -8.31
C GLN A 201 3.29 -6.36 -8.87
N GLN A 202 3.45 -7.47 -8.16
CA GLN A 202 4.24 -8.61 -8.61
C GLN A 202 3.39 -9.88 -8.64
N PHE A 203 3.45 -10.60 -9.75
CA PHE A 203 2.72 -11.84 -9.99
C PHE A 203 3.71 -12.96 -10.30
N LEU A 204 4.20 -13.61 -9.26
CA LEU A 204 5.08 -14.77 -9.38
C LEU A 204 4.25 -16.05 -9.48
N LEU A 205 4.68 -16.97 -10.34
CA LEU A 205 4.09 -18.31 -10.46
C LEU A 205 4.13 -19.07 -9.14
N ARG A 206 5.19 -18.85 -8.35
CA ARG A 206 5.36 -19.38 -7.00
C ARG A 206 5.88 -18.30 -6.07
N SER A 207 5.32 -18.26 -4.87
CA SER A 207 5.75 -17.42 -3.75
C SER A 207 5.94 -18.28 -2.50
N GLU A 208 6.43 -17.69 -1.42
CA GLU A 208 6.50 -18.35 -0.10
C GLU A 208 5.15 -18.86 0.40
N ARG A 209 4.05 -18.35 -0.15
CA ARG A 209 2.67 -18.68 0.24
C ARG A 209 2.00 -19.69 -0.69
N GLY A 210 2.69 -20.15 -1.73
CA GLY A 210 2.20 -21.16 -2.67
C GLY A 210 2.21 -20.72 -4.13
N GLU A 211 1.58 -21.53 -4.97
CA GLU A 211 1.45 -21.28 -6.40
C GLU A 211 0.43 -20.18 -6.70
N PHE A 212 0.64 -19.46 -7.80
CA PHE A 212 -0.25 -18.39 -8.24
C PHE A 212 -1.66 -18.90 -8.49
N LYS A 213 -2.64 -18.20 -7.92
CA LYS A 213 -4.05 -18.49 -8.16
C LYS A 213 -4.95 -17.28 -7.96
N VAL A 214 -5.59 -16.85 -9.05
CA VAL A 214 -6.81 -16.04 -8.99
C VAL A 214 -8.00 -16.99 -9.09
N PRO A 215 -8.95 -16.97 -8.14
CA PRO A 215 -10.19 -17.72 -8.27
C PRO A 215 -10.91 -17.35 -9.57
N THR A 216 -11.31 -18.37 -10.33
CA THR A 216 -11.90 -18.22 -11.65
C THR A 216 -13.14 -19.09 -11.77
N THR A 217 -14.22 -18.52 -12.29
CA THR A 217 -15.44 -19.25 -12.66
C THR A 217 -15.63 -19.15 -14.17
N ILE A 218 -15.92 -20.26 -14.83
CA ILE A 218 -16.29 -20.30 -16.25
C ILE A 218 -17.79 -20.55 -16.32
N SER A 219 -18.52 -19.70 -17.04
CA SER A 219 -19.97 -19.81 -17.21
C SER A 219 -20.34 -19.46 -18.64
N GLY A 220 -20.72 -20.47 -19.44
CA GLY A 220 -20.90 -20.28 -20.88
C GLY A 220 -19.59 -19.80 -21.51
N ASP A 221 -19.65 -18.73 -22.29
CA ASP A 221 -18.46 -18.10 -22.90
C ASP A 221 -17.73 -17.13 -21.96
N ASP A 222 -18.27 -16.83 -20.78
CA ASP A 222 -17.65 -15.89 -19.84
C ASP A 222 -16.62 -16.56 -18.92
N VAL A 223 -15.51 -15.86 -18.70
CA VAL A 223 -14.51 -16.15 -17.69
C VAL A 223 -14.52 -15.02 -16.66
N LEU A 224 -14.88 -15.37 -15.42
CA LEU A 224 -15.06 -14.46 -14.30
C LEU A 224 -13.91 -14.64 -13.32
N TRP A 225 -13.15 -13.58 -13.07
CA TRP A 225 -12.03 -13.58 -12.13
C TRP A 225 -12.40 -12.82 -10.87
N ASN A 226 -12.25 -13.46 -9.72
CA ASN A 226 -12.56 -12.89 -8.41
C ASN A 226 -11.27 -12.52 -7.69
N ALA A 227 -11.14 -11.27 -7.28
CA ALA A 227 -9.98 -10.82 -6.51
C ALA A 227 -10.38 -9.93 -5.34
N GLU A 228 -10.40 -10.52 -4.15
CA GLU A 228 -10.67 -9.83 -2.89
C GLU A 228 -9.35 -9.49 -2.20
N ILE A 229 -9.16 -8.21 -1.86
CA ILE A 229 -8.00 -7.71 -1.12
C ILE A 229 -8.48 -7.10 0.18
N PHE A 230 -8.18 -7.76 1.28
CA PHE A 230 -8.37 -7.21 2.62
C PHE A 230 -7.06 -6.64 3.15
N LEU A 231 -6.96 -5.31 3.15
CA LEU A 231 -5.82 -4.54 3.60
C LEU A 231 -5.92 -4.27 5.10
N SER A 232 -4.80 -4.46 5.79
CA SER A 232 -4.62 -4.10 7.20
C SER A 232 -3.13 -3.89 7.44
N TYR A 233 -2.75 -2.64 7.70
CA TYR A 233 -1.37 -2.25 7.94
C TYR A 233 -1.32 -0.96 8.79
N PRO A 234 -0.19 -0.62 9.44
CA PRO A 234 -0.05 0.61 10.20
C PRO A 234 -0.35 1.84 9.33
N SER A 235 -1.26 2.72 9.78
CA SER A 235 -1.59 3.94 9.07
C SER A 235 -0.32 4.79 8.90
N PRO A 236 -0.02 5.31 7.70
CA PRO A 236 1.08 6.24 7.52
C PRO A 236 0.79 7.61 8.18
N LEU A 237 -0.45 7.84 8.62
CA LEU A 237 -0.90 9.01 9.38
C LEU A 237 -1.24 8.56 10.80
N PRO A 238 -0.28 8.54 11.75
CA PRO A 238 -0.56 8.20 13.14
C PRO A 238 -1.55 9.19 13.75
N ARG A 239 -2.53 8.70 14.51
CA ARG A 239 -3.55 9.54 15.14
C ARG A 239 -2.99 10.51 16.16
N ALA A 240 -1.91 10.14 16.84
CA ALA A 240 -1.23 11.03 17.78
C ALA A 240 -0.73 12.31 17.10
N GLU A 241 -0.40 12.27 15.81
CA GLU A 241 0.05 13.42 15.03
C GLU A 241 -1.09 14.04 14.20
N PHE A 242 -1.98 13.21 13.65
CA PHE A 242 -3.02 13.58 12.68
C PHE A 242 -4.43 13.09 13.08
N PRO A 243 -4.96 13.50 14.25
CA PRO A 243 -6.22 12.95 14.79
C PRO A 243 -7.42 13.21 13.88
N GLN A 244 -7.44 14.35 13.17
CA GLN A 244 -8.51 14.68 12.23
C GLN A 244 -8.41 13.92 10.90
N SER A 245 -7.23 13.46 10.50
CA SER A 245 -7.00 12.85 9.18
C SER A 245 -6.92 11.32 9.20
N ALA A 246 -7.01 10.68 10.36
CA ALA A 246 -6.93 9.23 10.47
C ALA A 246 -7.93 8.71 11.49
N GLN A 247 -8.80 7.76 11.10
CA GLN A 247 -9.75 7.13 12.03
C GLN A 247 -9.09 6.13 12.98
N SER A 248 -7.93 5.57 12.62
CA SER A 248 -7.21 4.57 13.41
C SER A 248 -5.71 4.58 13.08
N ASP A 249 -4.87 4.15 14.02
CA ASP A 249 -3.45 3.87 13.77
C ASP A 249 -3.24 2.63 12.87
N CYS A 250 -4.30 1.86 12.60
CA CYS A 250 -4.31 0.84 11.56
C CYS A 250 -5.18 1.31 10.40
N TYR A 251 -4.60 1.42 9.20
CA TYR A 251 -5.38 1.51 7.98
C TYR A 251 -6.03 0.16 7.70
N GLN A 252 -7.33 0.16 7.40
CA GLN A 252 -8.06 -1.05 7.04
C GLN A 252 -9.06 -0.74 5.92
N SER A 253 -9.07 -1.60 4.90
CA SER A 253 -10.03 -1.53 3.80
C SER A 253 -10.25 -2.90 3.17
N ALA A 254 -11.33 -3.00 2.41
CA ALA A 254 -11.59 -4.11 1.50
C ALA A 254 -11.69 -3.56 0.08
N GLU A 255 -10.98 -4.17 -0.86
CA GLU A 255 -11.14 -3.94 -2.30
C GLU A 255 -11.58 -5.24 -2.95
N LEU A 256 -12.71 -5.20 -3.63
CA LEU A 256 -13.42 -6.38 -4.13
C LEU A 256 -13.57 -6.21 -5.63
N PHE A 257 -12.75 -6.93 -6.39
CA PHE A 257 -12.70 -6.86 -7.84
C PHE A 257 -13.37 -8.08 -8.48
N GLN A 258 -14.07 -7.82 -9.57
CA GLN A 258 -14.50 -8.80 -10.56
C GLN A 258 -13.97 -8.38 -11.92
N PHE A 259 -13.34 -9.30 -12.64
CA PHE A 259 -12.95 -9.09 -14.04
C PHE A 259 -13.70 -10.08 -14.93
N TYR A 260 -14.17 -9.61 -16.08
CA TYR A 260 -14.95 -10.42 -17.01
C TYR A 260 -14.29 -10.37 -18.39
N THR A 261 -14.01 -11.54 -18.95
CA THR A 261 -13.46 -11.70 -20.30
C THR A 261 -14.12 -12.89 -21.01
N LYS A 262 -13.99 -13.00 -22.32
CA LYS A 262 -14.53 -14.14 -23.08
C LYS A 262 -13.52 -15.26 -23.21
N GLN A 263 -14.00 -16.51 -23.31
CA GLN A 263 -13.12 -17.65 -23.56
C GLN A 263 -12.41 -17.52 -24.91
N ASP A 264 -13.12 -17.07 -25.95
CA ASP A 264 -12.54 -16.91 -27.29
C ASP A 264 -11.42 -15.86 -27.32
N ASP A 265 -11.57 -14.76 -26.57
CA ASP A 265 -10.52 -13.73 -26.43
C ASP A 265 -9.26 -14.28 -25.75
N LEU A 266 -9.43 -15.15 -24.74
CA LEU A 266 -8.33 -15.85 -24.09
C LEU A 266 -7.68 -16.86 -25.04
N ARG A 267 -8.47 -17.60 -25.81
CA ARG A 267 -7.98 -18.61 -26.75
C ARG A 267 -7.23 -18.04 -27.95
N ASP A 268 -7.56 -16.82 -28.42
CA ASP A 268 -6.95 -16.28 -29.65
C ASP A 268 -5.42 -16.24 -29.52
N PRO A 269 -4.68 -17.04 -30.32
CA PRO A 269 -3.23 -17.14 -30.23
C PRO A 269 -2.50 -15.90 -30.74
N ARG A 270 -3.20 -15.00 -31.44
CA ARG A 270 -2.63 -13.77 -32.00
C ARG A 270 -2.82 -12.57 -31.08
N SER A 271 -3.81 -12.63 -30.19
CA SER A 271 -4.11 -11.53 -29.27
C SER A 271 -3.20 -11.58 -28.04
N VAL A 272 -2.45 -10.50 -27.81
CA VAL A 272 -1.61 -10.32 -26.62
C VAL A 272 -2.40 -9.92 -25.38
N SER A 273 -3.63 -9.43 -25.55
CA SER A 273 -4.41 -8.75 -24.53
C SER A 273 -5.89 -8.98 -24.79
N ALA A 274 -6.60 -9.54 -23.81
CA ALA A 274 -8.03 -9.83 -23.94
C ALA A 274 -8.87 -8.61 -23.49
N PRO A 275 -9.94 -8.22 -24.21
CA PRO A 275 -10.94 -7.30 -23.70
C PRO A 275 -11.43 -7.72 -22.30
N CYS A 276 -11.65 -6.72 -21.45
CA CYS A 276 -12.00 -6.97 -20.06
C CYS A 276 -12.97 -5.91 -19.55
N LEU A 277 -14.10 -6.34 -18.97
CA LEU A 277 -14.93 -5.51 -18.11
C LEU A 277 -14.50 -5.68 -16.66
N ILE A 278 -14.75 -4.67 -15.82
CA ILE A 278 -14.45 -4.71 -14.39
C ILE A 278 -15.66 -4.25 -13.57
N SER A 279 -15.89 -4.90 -12.43
CA SER A 279 -16.67 -4.36 -11.32
C SER A 279 -15.74 -4.25 -10.11
N TRP A 280 -15.84 -3.14 -9.39
CA TRP A 280 -15.01 -2.87 -8.23
C TRP A 280 -15.83 -2.25 -7.13
N VAL A 281 -15.72 -2.82 -5.93
CA VAL A 281 -16.25 -2.25 -4.70
C VAL A 281 -15.09 -2.01 -3.76
N ARG A 282 -15.06 -0.83 -3.14
CA ARG A 282 -14.13 -0.55 -2.03
C ARG A 282 -14.91 -0.12 -0.81
N VAL A 283 -14.56 -0.69 0.33
CA VAL A 283 -15.04 -0.24 1.64
C VAL A 283 -13.84 0.19 2.46
N GLY A 284 -13.82 1.42 2.92
CA GLY A 284 -12.68 1.98 3.62
C GLY A 284 -13.04 3.07 4.62
N GLN A 285 -12.03 3.51 5.35
CA GLN A 285 -12.09 4.66 6.26
C GLN A 285 -12.39 5.96 5.48
N TRP A 286 -12.79 7.02 6.19
CA TRP A 286 -12.85 8.38 5.67
C TRP A 286 -11.52 8.78 5.04
N LEU A 287 -11.58 9.54 3.95
CA LEU A 287 -10.37 10.05 3.32
C LEU A 287 -9.69 11.07 4.25
N PRO A 288 -8.35 11.09 4.31
CA PRO A 288 -7.63 11.95 5.25
C PRO A 288 -7.97 13.43 5.17
N TRP A 289 -8.23 13.92 3.96
CA TRP A 289 -8.55 15.31 3.69
C TRP A 289 -9.97 15.71 4.10
N MET A 290 -10.86 14.75 4.42
CA MET A 290 -12.21 15.05 4.89
C MET A 290 -12.24 15.54 6.34
N ASN A 291 -11.12 15.44 7.08
CA ASN A 291 -11.00 15.84 8.48
C ASN A 291 -12.06 15.18 9.40
N MET A 292 -12.33 13.89 9.18
CA MET A 292 -13.36 13.13 9.91
C MET A 292 -12.78 12.01 10.77
N GLY A 293 -11.51 12.09 11.17
CA GLY A 293 -10.82 11.04 11.92
C GLY A 293 -11.50 10.67 13.23
N ASP A 294 -12.16 11.61 13.91
CA ASP A 294 -12.90 11.34 15.16
C ASP A 294 -14.35 10.86 14.95
N ARG A 295 -14.76 10.62 13.69
CA ARG A 295 -16.14 10.28 13.35
C ARG A 295 -16.26 8.83 12.90
N ASP A 296 -17.30 8.17 13.40
CA ASP A 296 -17.69 6.85 12.92
C ASP A 296 -18.21 6.90 11.48
N GLY A 297 -18.10 5.76 10.80
CA GLY A 297 -18.56 5.56 9.43
C GLY A 297 -17.44 5.24 8.46
N LYS A 298 -17.85 4.96 7.23
CA LYS A 298 -17.02 4.41 6.16
C LYS A 298 -17.42 5.01 4.81
N LEU A 299 -16.49 4.95 3.87
CA LEU A 299 -16.76 5.18 2.46
C LEU A 299 -17.00 3.85 1.76
N VAL A 300 -18.05 3.82 0.95
CA VAL A 300 -18.37 2.71 0.04
C VAL A 300 -18.29 3.22 -1.39
N TYR A 301 -17.35 2.66 -2.15
CA TYR A 301 -17.17 2.89 -3.58
C TYR A 301 -17.86 1.75 -4.30
N HIS A 302 -18.65 2.06 -5.33
CA HIS A 302 -19.23 1.06 -6.19
C HIS A 302 -19.06 1.48 -7.65
N CYS A 303 -18.14 0.81 -8.32
CA CYS A 303 -17.66 1.18 -9.65
C CYS A 303 -17.76 0.02 -10.63
N ARG A 304 -17.79 0.39 -11.90
CA ARG A 304 -17.73 -0.50 -13.06
C ARG A 304 -16.84 0.12 -14.12
N GLY A 305 -16.32 -0.68 -15.04
CA GLY A 305 -15.37 -0.18 -16.01
C GLY A 305 -14.96 -1.20 -17.05
N LYS A 306 -13.88 -0.89 -17.75
CA LYS A 306 -13.28 -1.77 -18.76
C LYS A 306 -11.82 -1.41 -19.04
N LYS A 307 -11.09 -2.34 -19.66
CA LYS A 307 -9.83 -2.03 -20.35
C LYS A 307 -10.16 -1.27 -21.64
N LEU A 308 -9.49 -0.14 -21.85
CA LEU A 308 -9.68 0.72 -23.03
C LEU A 308 -8.85 0.21 -24.21
N GLU A 309 -9.39 0.33 -25.42
CA GLU A 309 -8.79 -0.22 -26.64
C GLU A 309 -7.62 0.64 -27.13
N ARG A 310 -7.79 1.97 -27.14
CA ARG A 310 -6.75 2.94 -27.51
C ARG A 310 -6.03 3.54 -26.32
N GLY A 311 -6.15 2.92 -25.14
CA GLY A 311 -5.49 3.38 -23.92
C GLY A 311 -5.98 4.75 -23.45
N PHE A 312 -5.05 5.65 -23.16
CA PHE A 312 -5.32 6.99 -22.59
C PHE A 312 -6.20 7.87 -23.51
N GLU A 313 -6.08 7.68 -24.82
CA GLU A 313 -6.83 8.41 -25.85
C GLU A 313 -8.35 8.16 -25.81
N ASP A 314 -8.78 7.06 -25.18
CA ASP A 314 -10.19 6.71 -25.04
C ASP A 314 -10.83 7.26 -23.75
N LEU A 315 -10.05 7.90 -22.86
CA LEU A 315 -10.61 8.59 -21.69
C LEU A 315 -11.58 9.71 -22.11
N SER A 316 -12.39 10.21 -21.19
CA SER A 316 -13.28 11.34 -21.51
C SER A 316 -12.45 12.61 -21.77
N PRO A 317 -12.90 13.51 -22.68
CA PRO A 317 -12.22 14.79 -22.89
C PRO A 317 -12.08 15.62 -21.61
N GLN A 318 -13.07 15.52 -20.70
CA GLN A 318 -13.06 16.19 -19.41
C GLN A 318 -11.89 15.74 -18.53
N VAL A 319 -11.63 14.42 -18.46
CA VAL A 319 -10.51 13.86 -17.68
C VAL A 319 -9.17 14.29 -18.24
N ARG A 320 -8.99 14.18 -19.57
CA ARG A 320 -7.73 14.60 -20.21
C ARG A 320 -7.47 16.10 -20.04
N ALA A 321 -8.48 16.94 -20.28
CA ALA A 321 -8.37 18.38 -20.10
C ALA A 321 -8.03 18.75 -18.64
N TYR A 322 -8.60 18.05 -17.67
CA TYR A 322 -8.28 18.29 -16.25
C TYR A 322 -6.83 17.92 -15.92
N ILE A 323 -6.34 16.77 -16.40
CA ILE A 323 -4.94 16.35 -16.22
C ILE A 323 -3.98 17.40 -16.79
N ASP A 324 -4.29 17.92 -17.98
CA ASP A 324 -3.50 18.96 -18.63
C ASP A 324 -3.56 20.27 -17.84
N GLU A 325 -4.74 20.68 -17.37
CA GLU A 325 -4.94 21.88 -16.56
C GLU A 325 -4.11 21.85 -15.27
N VAL A 326 -4.08 20.71 -14.57
CA VAL A 326 -3.32 20.56 -13.32
C VAL A 326 -1.83 20.21 -13.54
N GLY A 327 -1.40 20.11 -14.80
CA GLY A 327 0.00 19.82 -15.18
C GLY A 327 0.49 18.43 -14.77
N LYS A 328 -0.41 17.44 -14.67
CA LYS A 328 -0.13 16.08 -14.22
C LYS A 328 0.14 15.11 -15.37
N HIS A 329 0.89 15.55 -16.36
CA HIS A 329 1.12 14.81 -17.61
C HIS A 329 1.83 13.47 -17.39
N GLU A 330 2.51 13.27 -16.26
CA GLU A 330 3.11 11.97 -15.91
C GLU A 330 2.07 10.85 -15.80
N PHE A 331 0.79 11.17 -15.54
CA PHE A 331 -0.31 10.20 -15.49
C PHE A 331 -0.89 9.87 -16.87
N ALA A 332 -0.39 10.47 -17.95
CA ALA A 332 -0.78 10.12 -19.32
C ALA A 332 -0.03 8.90 -19.88
N GLU A 333 1.01 8.42 -19.19
CA GLU A 333 1.83 7.27 -19.60
C GLU A 333 2.08 6.32 -18.43
N ALA A 334 2.29 5.03 -18.73
CA ALA A 334 2.70 4.06 -17.74
C ALA A 334 4.19 4.22 -17.37
N PRO A 335 4.58 3.92 -16.11
CA PRO A 335 5.99 3.89 -15.73
C PRO A 335 6.80 2.89 -16.59
N LEU A 336 8.03 3.27 -16.92
CA LEU A 336 9.00 2.38 -17.59
C LEU A 336 9.80 1.56 -16.58
N ASP A 337 10.12 2.18 -15.45
CA ASP A 337 10.97 1.60 -14.42
C ASP A 337 10.15 1.16 -13.21
N PHE A 338 10.59 0.06 -12.60
CA PHE A 338 10.04 -0.38 -11.34
C PHE A 338 10.58 0.48 -10.19
N SER A 339 9.66 1.06 -9.41
CA SER A 339 9.97 1.84 -8.22
C SER A 339 9.13 1.37 -7.03
N ARG A 340 9.63 1.64 -5.82
CA ARG A 340 9.00 1.33 -4.53
C ARG A 340 9.42 2.39 -3.49
N PRO A 341 8.67 2.54 -2.38
CA PRO A 341 7.42 1.86 -2.05
C PRO A 341 6.26 2.31 -2.95
N ASN A 342 5.17 1.52 -2.96
CA ASN A 342 3.92 1.96 -3.58
C ASN A 342 3.34 3.18 -2.86
N GLU A 343 2.72 4.05 -3.64
CA GLU A 343 1.96 5.18 -3.18
C GLU A 343 0.51 4.79 -2.91
N THR A 344 -0.08 5.38 -1.89
CA THR A 344 -1.50 5.29 -1.54
C THR A 344 -2.05 6.70 -1.35
N SER A 345 -3.37 6.87 -1.38
CA SER A 345 -3.98 8.18 -1.10
C SER A 345 -3.57 8.74 0.27
N TRP A 346 -3.23 7.87 1.23
CA TRP A 346 -2.79 8.26 2.57
C TRP A 346 -1.34 8.76 2.58
N THR A 347 -0.43 8.04 1.92
CA THR A 347 0.98 8.45 1.82
C THR A 347 1.12 9.71 0.96
N TYR A 348 0.30 9.84 -0.09
CA TYR A 348 0.28 11.02 -0.95
C TYR A 348 -0.22 12.24 -0.18
N PHE A 349 -1.32 12.09 0.57
CA PHE A 349 -1.80 13.14 1.45
C PHE A 349 -0.75 13.55 2.50
N LYS A 350 -0.03 12.59 3.09
CA LYS A 350 1.08 12.89 4.01
C LYS A 350 2.18 13.72 3.34
N LYS A 351 2.53 13.45 2.07
CA LYS A 351 3.49 14.25 1.29
C LYS A 351 2.97 15.68 1.11
N LEU A 352 1.70 15.86 0.77
CA LEU A 352 1.09 17.19 0.64
C LEU A 352 1.11 17.97 1.97
N LEU A 353 0.79 17.32 3.09
CA LEU A 353 0.88 17.95 4.41
C LEU A 353 2.30 18.45 4.69
N LYS A 354 3.33 17.66 4.35
CA LYS A 354 4.73 18.07 4.48
C LYS A 354 5.09 19.25 3.58
N GLN A 355 4.66 19.24 2.33
CA GLN A 355 4.95 20.34 1.40
C GLN A 355 4.29 21.65 1.82
N LYS A 356 3.09 21.58 2.40
CA LYS A 356 2.31 22.77 2.78
C LYS A 356 2.69 23.36 4.12
N GLY A 357 3.60 22.77 4.88
CA GLY A 357 3.83 23.26 6.24
C GLY A 357 2.58 23.06 7.11
N ALA A 358 1.91 21.91 7.05
CA ALA A 358 0.64 21.73 7.77
C ALA A 358 0.87 21.50 9.28
N PRO A 359 0.06 22.09 10.17
CA PRO A 359 0.22 21.91 11.63
C PRO A 359 -0.07 20.46 12.05
N ARG A 360 0.66 19.98 13.06
CA ARG A 360 0.48 18.69 13.73
C ARG A 360 -0.12 18.89 15.12
N ALA A 361 -0.69 17.83 15.69
CA ALA A 361 -1.30 17.87 17.02
C ALA A 361 -0.31 18.20 18.16
N ASP A 362 0.97 17.94 17.98
CA ASP A 362 2.04 18.30 18.92
C ASP A 362 2.49 19.78 18.82
N GLY A 363 1.83 20.59 17.98
CA GLY A 363 2.15 21.99 17.75
C GLY A 363 3.28 22.24 16.76
N THR A 364 3.87 21.17 16.20
CA THR A 364 4.89 21.29 15.15
C THR A 364 4.27 21.37 13.75
N THR A 365 5.11 21.60 12.74
CA THR A 365 4.69 21.71 11.35
C THR A 365 5.22 20.54 10.53
N ALA A 366 4.40 19.94 9.69
CA ALA A 366 4.83 19.03 8.65
C ALA A 366 5.52 19.84 7.54
N ILE A 367 6.85 19.87 7.54
CA ILE A 367 7.68 20.54 6.51
C ILE A 367 8.43 19.51 5.66
N ASP A 368 8.58 19.83 4.38
CA ASP A 368 9.40 19.09 3.42
C ASP A 368 10.84 19.60 3.54
N SER A 369 11.74 18.81 4.11
CA SER A 369 13.15 19.21 4.27
C SER A 369 13.95 19.13 2.95
N ALA A 370 13.28 19.14 1.80
CA ALA A 370 13.86 18.87 0.49
C ALA A 370 13.74 20.03 -0.52
N SER A 371 13.10 21.14 -0.20
CA SER A 371 13.08 22.33 -1.06
C SER A 371 13.37 23.60 -0.27
N GLY A 372 14.59 24.13 -0.42
CA GLY A 372 14.92 25.50 0.02
C GLY A 372 15.69 25.64 1.33
N TYR A 373 16.89 25.04 1.40
CA TYR A 373 17.97 25.53 2.29
C TYR A 373 19.29 25.68 1.53
N GLU A 374 19.22 26.03 0.25
CA GLU A 374 20.34 26.61 -0.47
C GLU A 374 19.98 28.06 -0.81
N THR A 375 20.45 28.95 0.07
CA THR A 375 20.64 30.40 -0.03
C THR A 375 20.16 31.08 1.26
N GLU A 376 21.00 31.95 1.81
CA GLU A 376 20.79 32.83 2.99
C GLU A 376 21.11 32.30 4.40
N ALA A 377 21.35 31.00 4.63
CA ALA A 377 21.89 30.52 5.92
C ALA A 377 23.43 30.44 6.00
N SER A 378 24.17 30.79 4.93
CA SER A 378 25.62 30.53 4.84
C SER A 378 26.54 31.61 5.42
N GLU A 379 26.03 32.78 5.83
CA GLU A 379 26.88 33.86 6.37
C GLU A 379 26.64 34.17 7.85
N ALA A 380 25.43 33.94 8.39
CA ALA A 380 25.11 34.25 9.78
C ALA A 380 25.47 33.14 10.80
N GLN A 381 25.87 31.95 10.35
CA GLN A 381 26.24 30.82 11.24
C GLN A 381 27.75 30.55 11.34
N ARG A 382 28.61 31.43 10.81
CA ARG A 382 30.08 31.29 10.95
C ARG A 382 30.66 31.86 12.24
N GLU A 383 29.86 32.42 13.16
CA GLU A 383 30.42 33.12 14.33
C GLU A 383 30.04 32.59 15.72
N PHE A 384 29.25 31.53 15.86
CA PHE A 384 29.00 30.93 17.18
C PHE A 384 28.90 29.40 17.09
N VAL A 385 30.04 28.72 17.21
CA VAL A 385 30.40 27.76 18.27
C VAL A 385 31.84 27.32 17.99
N ALA A 386 32.81 28.06 18.55
CA ALA A 386 34.13 27.52 18.83
C ALA A 386 34.11 27.00 20.28
N ALA A 387 33.91 25.70 20.46
CA ALA A 387 34.21 25.02 21.72
C ALA A 387 34.51 23.52 21.50
N SER A 388 35.81 23.25 21.40
CA SER A 388 36.55 21.99 21.62
C SER A 388 36.62 20.92 20.51
N PRO A 389 37.82 20.38 20.21
CA PRO A 389 38.03 19.32 19.23
C PRO A 389 37.56 17.95 19.75
N PRO A 390 37.21 16.99 18.86
CA PRO A 390 36.85 15.63 19.27
C PRO A 390 38.07 14.92 19.89
N SER A 391 37.92 14.42 21.12
CA SER A 391 38.93 13.63 21.80
C SER A 391 39.12 12.28 21.10
N SER A 392 40.35 12.01 20.69
CA SER A 392 40.81 10.83 19.93
C SER A 392 40.96 9.53 20.76
N ARG A 393 39.97 9.20 21.60
CA ARG A 393 39.90 7.87 22.27
C ARG A 393 38.48 7.31 22.20
N PRO A 394 38.29 6.02 21.84
CA PRO A 394 36.98 5.37 21.94
C PRO A 394 36.47 5.49 23.38
N ARG A 395 35.26 6.03 23.56
CA ARG A 395 34.65 6.16 24.88
C ARG A 395 33.93 4.86 25.23
N SER A 396 34.24 4.28 26.38
CA SER A 396 33.43 3.20 26.93
C SER A 396 32.29 3.83 27.74
N MET A 397 31.04 3.47 27.45
CA MET A 397 29.85 4.03 28.11
C MET A 397 28.92 2.91 28.56
N THR A 398 28.31 3.06 29.72
CA THR A 398 27.23 2.18 30.19
C THR A 398 25.91 2.50 29.49
N ARG A 399 24.94 1.58 29.51
CA ARG A 399 23.57 1.84 29.03
C ARG A 399 22.91 3.04 29.71
N ALA A 400 23.21 3.29 30.99
CA ALA A 400 22.67 4.44 31.72
C ALA A 400 23.23 5.76 31.19
N GLU A 401 24.52 5.81 30.87
CA GLU A 401 25.16 6.98 30.26
C GLU A 401 24.70 7.17 28.81
N LEU A 402 24.52 6.08 28.05
CA LEU A 402 23.99 6.13 26.69
C LEU A 402 22.58 6.73 26.65
N ALA A 403 21.75 6.45 27.65
CA ALA A 403 20.38 6.97 27.75
C ALA A 403 20.29 8.50 27.83
N GLU A 404 21.37 9.19 28.19
CA GLU A 404 21.40 10.66 28.17
C GLU A 404 21.45 11.27 26.76
N PHE A 405 21.65 10.45 25.72
CA PHE A 405 21.82 10.86 24.33
C PHE A 405 20.63 10.46 23.45
N ASP A 406 19.43 10.37 24.02
CA ASP A 406 18.17 9.99 23.38
C ASP A 406 17.55 11.08 22.47
N GLY A 407 18.18 12.26 22.44
CA GLY A 407 17.69 13.43 21.69
C GLY A 407 16.69 14.31 22.43
N THR A 408 16.50 14.12 23.75
CA THR A 408 15.78 15.05 24.63
C THR A 408 16.45 16.42 24.71
N ASP A 409 17.79 16.43 24.87
CA ASP A 409 18.60 17.65 24.81
C ASP A 409 19.09 17.88 23.38
N VAL A 410 18.57 18.94 22.74
CA VAL A 410 18.89 19.29 21.35
C VAL A 410 20.38 19.59 21.13
N ASN A 411 21.10 19.95 22.20
CA ASN A 411 22.54 20.28 22.15
C ASN A 411 23.44 19.06 22.29
N LYS A 412 22.90 17.89 22.68
CA LYS A 412 23.66 16.64 22.76
C LYS A 412 23.65 15.91 21.40
N PRO A 413 24.69 15.11 21.10
CA PRO A 413 24.65 14.20 19.95
C PRO A 413 23.59 13.11 20.17
N LEU A 414 23.12 12.51 19.08
CA LEU A 414 22.23 11.36 19.11
C LEU A 414 23.08 10.11 19.06
N LEU A 415 23.08 9.29 20.11
CA LEU A 415 23.90 8.07 20.16
C LEU A 415 23.00 6.84 20.20
N LEU A 416 23.42 5.76 19.53
CA LEU A 416 22.80 4.44 19.71
C LEU A 416 23.86 3.35 19.77
N SER A 417 23.52 2.22 20.38
CA SER A 417 24.39 1.04 20.42
C SER A 417 23.81 -0.11 19.60
N ILE A 418 24.66 -0.81 18.85
CA ILE A 418 24.34 -2.08 18.18
C ILE A 418 25.51 -3.06 18.32
N ALA A 419 25.23 -4.28 18.78
CA ALA A 419 26.22 -5.32 19.08
C ALA A 419 27.36 -4.83 20.01
N GLY A 420 27.05 -3.91 20.92
CA GLY A 420 28.01 -3.28 21.83
C GLY A 420 28.79 -2.10 21.26
N ARG A 421 28.59 -1.73 19.99
CA ARG A 421 29.29 -0.61 19.35
C ARG A 421 28.41 0.64 19.36
N ILE A 422 28.95 1.76 19.79
CA ILE A 422 28.23 3.04 19.92
C ILE A 422 28.55 3.94 18.73
N TYR A 423 27.51 4.48 18.09
CA TYR A 423 27.62 5.37 16.93
C TYR A 423 26.93 6.71 17.18
N ASP A 424 27.52 7.79 16.66
CA ASP A 424 26.87 9.10 16.57
C ASP A 424 26.02 9.17 15.31
N VAL A 425 24.71 9.09 15.52
CA VAL A 425 23.71 9.14 14.45
C VAL A 425 23.16 10.55 14.22
N SER A 426 23.84 11.59 14.72
CA SER A 426 23.47 12.99 14.53
C SER A 426 23.39 13.41 13.07
N ARG A 427 24.21 12.84 12.19
CA ARG A 427 24.12 13.05 10.72
C ARG A 427 22.78 12.56 10.15
N GLY A 428 22.16 11.59 10.81
CA GLY A 428 20.85 11.05 10.52
C GLY A 428 19.73 11.69 11.35
N ARG A 429 19.88 12.91 11.88
CA ARG A 429 18.86 13.58 12.73
C ARG A 429 17.44 13.52 12.17
N LYS A 430 17.26 13.58 10.84
CA LYS A 430 15.96 13.40 10.15
C LYS A 430 15.26 12.05 10.41
N HIS A 431 15.98 11.05 10.90
CA HIS A 431 15.48 9.72 11.22
C HIS A 431 15.49 9.42 12.73
N TYR A 432 16.47 9.98 13.45
CA TYR A 432 16.81 9.59 14.82
C TYR A 432 16.44 10.64 15.89
N ARG A 433 16.20 11.91 15.53
CA ARG A 433 15.86 12.93 16.54
C ARG A 433 14.53 12.60 17.20
N LYS A 434 14.31 13.16 18.39
CA LYS A 434 13.06 12.96 19.15
C LYS A 434 11.82 13.21 18.29
N GLY A 435 10.93 12.22 18.25
CA GLY A 435 9.69 12.23 17.46
C GLY A 435 9.80 11.64 16.04
N GLU A 436 11.00 11.30 15.56
CA GLU A 436 11.16 10.65 14.25
C GLU A 436 11.10 9.11 14.33
N THR A 437 10.93 8.47 13.17
CA THR A 437 10.62 7.04 13.02
C THR A 437 11.57 6.10 13.77
N TYR A 438 12.86 6.43 13.86
CA TYR A 438 13.88 5.58 14.49
C TYR A 438 14.41 6.13 15.81
N ASN A 439 13.74 7.14 16.40
CA ASN A 439 14.15 7.68 17.69
C ASN A 439 14.12 6.65 18.82
N CYS A 440 13.23 5.64 18.75
CA CYS A 440 13.17 4.57 19.74
C CYS A 440 14.44 3.72 19.86
N LEU A 441 15.37 3.83 18.90
CA LEU A 441 16.66 3.16 18.91
C LEU A 441 17.77 4.02 19.52
N VAL A 442 17.51 5.30 19.76
CA VAL A 442 18.50 6.29 20.23
C VAL A 442 18.51 6.33 21.76
N GLY A 443 19.70 6.47 22.33
CA GLY A 443 19.94 6.40 23.76
C GLY A 443 19.88 4.98 24.33
N VAL A 444 19.78 3.95 23.49
CA VAL A 444 19.63 2.56 23.95
C VAL A 444 20.53 1.59 23.19
N ASP A 445 20.64 0.38 23.75
CA ASP A 445 21.19 -0.78 23.07
C ASP A 445 20.11 -1.40 22.17
N ALA A 446 20.18 -1.04 20.88
CA ALA A 446 19.22 -1.40 19.85
C ALA A 446 19.43 -2.83 19.31
N THR A 447 20.42 -3.58 19.81
CA THR A 447 20.78 -4.92 19.29
C THR A 447 19.56 -5.85 19.18
N ALA A 448 18.72 -5.89 20.21
CA ALA A 448 17.53 -6.73 20.20
C ALA A 448 16.55 -6.34 19.07
N ALA A 449 16.35 -5.04 18.83
CA ALA A 449 15.42 -4.52 17.81
C ALA A 449 15.86 -4.94 16.39
N PHE A 450 17.16 -4.92 16.12
CA PHE A 450 17.72 -5.36 14.83
C PHE A 450 17.66 -6.88 14.64
N VAL A 451 17.78 -7.66 15.73
CA VAL A 451 17.67 -9.13 15.68
C VAL A 451 16.22 -9.58 15.50
N ASN A 452 15.29 -8.98 16.24
CA ASN A 452 13.89 -9.43 16.31
C ASN A 452 12.95 -8.74 15.32
N GLY A 453 13.40 -7.68 14.62
CA GLY A 453 12.59 -6.93 13.65
C GLY A 453 11.42 -6.16 14.27
N SER A 454 11.48 -5.89 15.58
CA SER A 454 10.43 -5.21 16.33
C SER A 454 10.93 -3.86 16.83
N MET A 455 10.28 -2.81 16.34
CA MET A 455 10.52 -1.40 16.72
C MET A 455 9.59 -0.94 17.85
N LEU A 456 8.89 -1.87 18.51
CA LEU A 456 7.97 -1.56 19.60
C LEU A 456 8.72 -0.84 20.72
N PRO A 457 8.07 0.13 21.39
CA PRO A 457 8.70 0.86 22.48
C PRO A 457 9.25 -0.13 23.50
N VAL A 458 10.54 0.02 23.78
CA VAL A 458 11.21 -0.63 24.89
C VAL A 458 10.52 -0.14 26.17
N GLY A 459 9.47 -0.83 26.59
CA GLY A 459 8.67 -0.48 27.75
C GLY A 459 7.18 -0.77 27.59
N VAL A 460 6.72 -1.76 28.35
CA VAL A 460 5.32 -2.13 28.65
C VAL A 460 4.61 -3.02 27.62
N ALA A 461 4.94 -4.31 27.65
CA ALA A 461 3.96 -5.36 27.35
C ALA A 461 3.34 -5.86 28.67
N ARG A 462 2.02 -5.68 28.83
CA ARG A 462 1.13 -6.35 29.80
C ARG A 462 1.69 -6.56 31.22
N GLY A 463 2.01 -5.48 31.95
CA GLY A 463 2.05 -5.51 33.42
C GLY A 463 3.03 -6.49 34.07
N LYS A 464 4.00 -7.02 33.34
CA LYS A 464 5.15 -7.77 33.86
C LYS A 464 6.38 -7.36 33.07
N LEU A 465 7.40 -6.83 33.75
CA LEU A 465 8.76 -6.74 33.21
C LEU A 465 9.17 -8.14 32.77
N THR A 466 9.09 -8.41 31.47
CA THR A 466 9.49 -9.68 30.89
C THR A 466 10.77 -9.44 30.09
N ALA A 467 11.71 -10.36 30.26
CA ALA A 467 13.07 -10.36 29.75
C ALA A 467 13.13 -10.43 28.21
N GLY A 468 12.79 -9.32 27.54
CA GLY A 468 12.92 -9.15 26.09
C GLY A 468 13.58 -7.84 25.68
N VAL A 469 14.30 -7.19 26.60
CA VAL A 469 14.66 -5.76 26.51
C VAL A 469 16.18 -5.50 26.40
N ARG A 470 17.04 -6.50 26.62
CA ARG A 470 18.51 -6.37 26.52
C ARG A 470 19.09 -7.70 26.09
N MET A 471 20.11 -7.68 25.24
CA MET A 471 20.89 -8.88 24.90
C MET A 471 22.31 -8.72 25.45
N ASN A 472 22.79 -9.73 26.15
CA ASN A 472 24.20 -9.78 26.58
C ASN A 472 25.07 -10.47 25.52
N ARG A 473 26.40 -10.39 25.69
CA ARG A 473 27.35 -10.97 24.73
C ARG A 473 27.13 -12.47 24.47
N ALA A 474 26.85 -13.26 25.50
CA ALA A 474 26.62 -14.71 25.33
C ALA A 474 25.33 -14.99 24.54
N GLU A 475 24.29 -14.19 24.73
CA GLU A 475 23.04 -14.30 23.98
C GLU A 475 23.22 -13.91 22.50
N ILE A 476 24.04 -12.89 22.22
CA ILE A 476 24.41 -12.49 20.86
C ILE A 476 25.21 -13.60 20.17
N GLU A 477 26.19 -14.18 20.86
CA GLU A 477 27.02 -15.29 20.34
C GLU A 477 26.22 -16.58 20.12
N ALA A 478 25.16 -16.81 20.90
CA ALA A 478 24.26 -17.95 20.77
C ALA A 478 23.16 -17.78 19.72
N LEU A 479 23.10 -16.64 19.02
CA LEU A 479 22.09 -16.40 17.99
C LEU A 479 22.18 -17.43 16.84
N PRO A 480 21.04 -17.77 16.20
CA PRO A 480 21.04 -18.49 14.94
C PRO A 480 21.93 -17.82 13.88
N VAL A 481 22.53 -18.61 12.99
CA VAL A 481 23.53 -18.13 12.01
C VAL A 481 23.00 -17.02 11.10
N ASP A 482 21.73 -17.13 10.68
CA ASP A 482 21.02 -16.10 9.92
C ASP A 482 20.92 -14.79 10.70
N LYS A 483 20.56 -14.85 11.98
CA LYS A 483 20.49 -13.66 12.85
C LYS A 483 21.85 -13.05 13.18
N GLN A 484 22.90 -13.86 13.28
CA GLN A 484 24.26 -13.34 13.37
C GLN A 484 24.68 -12.63 12.06
N GLN A 485 24.26 -13.14 10.90
CA GLN A 485 24.55 -12.53 9.61
C GLN A 485 23.80 -11.21 9.43
N ASP A 486 22.51 -11.15 9.81
CA ASP A 486 21.71 -9.92 9.84
C ASP A 486 22.38 -8.86 10.73
N LEU A 487 22.77 -9.23 11.95
CA LEU A 487 23.41 -8.30 12.89
C LEU A 487 24.76 -7.80 12.36
N LYS A 488 25.56 -8.65 11.73
CA LYS A 488 26.81 -8.24 11.05
C LYS A 488 26.55 -7.27 9.90
N HIS A 489 25.48 -7.48 9.14
CA HIS A 489 25.09 -6.57 8.06
C HIS A 489 24.76 -5.17 8.61
N TRP A 490 23.97 -5.12 9.69
CA TRP A 490 23.62 -3.85 10.33
C TRP A 490 24.84 -3.14 10.91
N VAL A 491 25.73 -3.85 11.62
CA VAL A 491 26.98 -3.27 12.11
C VAL A 491 27.82 -2.70 10.97
N ALA A 492 27.96 -3.42 9.85
CA ALA A 492 28.69 -2.94 8.68
C ALA A 492 28.06 -1.70 8.03
N PHE A 493 26.72 -1.61 8.03
CA PHE A 493 26.02 -0.40 7.62
C PHE A 493 26.34 0.79 8.54
N PHE A 494 26.27 0.61 9.86
CA PHE A 494 26.56 1.70 10.81
C PHE A 494 28.03 2.14 10.77
N ASP A 495 28.98 1.19 10.63
CA ASP A 495 30.40 1.48 10.42
C ASP A 495 30.66 2.33 9.17
N LYS A 496 29.83 2.20 8.14
CA LYS A 496 29.97 2.96 6.90
C LYS A 496 29.30 4.34 6.96
N GLU A 497 28.11 4.42 7.56
CA GLU A 497 27.25 5.59 7.44
C GLU A 497 27.37 6.57 8.62
N TYR A 498 27.89 6.14 9.77
CA TYR A 498 27.93 6.92 11.00
C TYR A 498 29.30 6.89 11.68
N ASP A 499 29.55 7.90 12.52
CA ASP A 499 30.82 8.03 13.22
C ASP A 499 30.82 7.10 14.44
N TYR A 500 31.80 6.18 14.49
CA TYR A 500 31.98 5.29 15.64
C TYR A 500 32.54 6.07 16.84
N VAL A 501 31.87 5.95 17.99
CA VAL A 501 32.15 6.72 19.22
C VAL A 501 32.85 5.87 20.28
N GLY A 502 32.55 4.57 20.32
CA GLY A 502 33.17 3.64 21.27
C GLY A 502 32.34 2.40 21.56
N GLU A 503 32.47 1.84 22.76
CA GLU A 503 31.89 0.54 23.12
C GLU A 503 30.97 0.65 24.35
N LEU A 504 29.94 -0.19 24.37
CA LEU A 504 29.03 -0.35 25.49
C LEU A 504 29.71 -1.19 26.59
N ALA A 505 29.96 -0.57 27.74
CA ALA A 505 30.74 -1.14 28.84
C ALA A 505 30.04 -2.33 29.53
N ASP A 506 28.71 -2.31 29.58
CA ASP A 506 27.88 -3.28 30.29
C ASP A 506 27.13 -4.22 29.35
N LEU A 507 27.65 -4.48 28.13
CA LEU A 507 27.00 -5.33 27.11
C LEU A 507 26.54 -6.69 27.65
#